data_AF-A0A2G9WSD7-F1
#
_entry.id   AF-A0A2G9WSD7-F1
#
_cell.length_a   1.000
_cell.length_b   1.000
_cell.length_c   1.000
_cell.angle_alpha   90.00
_cell.angle_beta   90.00
_cell.angle_gamma   90.00
#
_symmetry.space_group_name_H-M   'P 1'
#
loop_
_entity.id
_entity.type
_entity.pdbx_description
1 polymer ?
#
loop_
_entity_poly.entity_id
_entity_poly.type
_entity_poly.pdbx_seq_one_letter_code
_entity_poly.pdbx_strand_id
1 'polypeptide(L)'
;MSNINVTPTTQSELQPAAPANVNGIAAIETNEPAQSVGVSTSKAPTVDNLHQLDDATRTKLGNDWADRCQKAGHDFQEMKARQDSYLLRAIAALALSIVFFPQTDWAAKVNALGIGSANIKSKFRTAMAVVGTFGLNPYQTDSVKAKLDGQALGRNALATEWLADYIINLDANGRATLTLDEAGIDKLSQVLKANGGVIAVGDLQRVAYRETVAASRLRVSIDTKGAAAIIAERGERRIRAQNGLDKDAPVPFVVDVKVGNAQTAYAVPDALLDVIKTGIFKAAASVDPLVDTFGELTKVSAIAPHQLVGATAGANPEMGAGSRQFVLRADRSIQVSTIPASNEVNPVLIARPATQIIEPWPAAACRMSTKGWQFAEANLIDTDRRIYFDASVSASAGSTPSVTLSTVATGESIGSETIVLEPLVPGMPVYPVEFDASSLQTDFEFEVDVKDLTEWCNKAASKLRDTESLVTLVADGSRASLGAGKHPQAGKNPLKITLTGRATAGIVHLRAIDFGALAKTVEGLTLTGNAKVSFKIDERAAMRVSFETSLATYELYAPVLQPGSFKPYTQCFRPMAVA
;
A
#
# COMPACT_ATOMS: atom_id res chain seq x y z
N MET A 1 23.13 46.66 -3.33
CA MET A 1 23.92 47.43 -4.32
C MET A 1 24.13 46.56 -5.55
N SER A 2 24.15 47.17 -6.73
CA SER A 2 24.75 46.68 -7.99
C SER A 2 24.19 45.42 -8.67
N ASN A 3 23.73 45.60 -9.91
CA ASN A 3 23.49 44.55 -10.91
C ASN A 3 24.79 44.13 -11.59
N ILE A 4 24.86 42.90 -12.11
CA ILE A 4 25.57 42.59 -13.36
C ILE A 4 24.68 41.70 -14.24
N ASN A 5 24.66 41.99 -15.53
CA ASN A 5 23.94 41.30 -16.60
C ASN A 5 24.98 40.87 -17.67
N VAL A 6 24.66 39.93 -18.57
CA VAL A 6 25.11 39.83 -20.00
C VAL A 6 24.93 38.40 -20.55
N THR A 7 24.65 38.31 -21.85
CA THR A 7 24.06 37.18 -22.59
C THR A 7 25.04 36.60 -23.67
N PRO A 8 24.69 35.83 -24.75
CA PRO A 8 25.48 34.63 -25.14
C PRO A 8 26.13 34.65 -26.56
N THR A 9 26.95 33.62 -26.86
CA THR A 9 27.48 33.21 -28.20
C THR A 9 28.15 31.81 -28.09
N THR A 10 28.29 30.92 -29.10
CA THR A 10 27.51 30.57 -30.32
C THR A 10 27.94 29.16 -30.84
N GLN A 11 27.05 28.50 -31.61
CA GLN A 11 27.27 27.47 -32.68
C GLN A 11 28.46 26.47 -32.66
N SER A 12 28.13 25.19 -32.90
CA SER A 12 28.81 24.38 -33.94
C SER A 12 27.84 23.36 -34.56
N GLU A 13 28.09 22.96 -35.80
CA GLU A 13 27.15 22.29 -36.71
C GLU A 13 27.17 20.76 -36.62
N LEU A 14 26.13 20.10 -37.15
CA LEU A 14 26.21 18.84 -37.92
C LEU A 14 24.86 18.50 -38.59
N GLN A 15 24.76 18.75 -39.91
CA GLN A 15 23.97 17.95 -40.87
C GLN A 15 24.82 16.71 -41.29
N PRO A 16 24.31 15.68 -42.03
CA PRO A 16 23.05 15.54 -42.79
C PRO A 16 22.27 14.26 -42.33
N ALA A 17 21.27 13.67 -43.01
CA ALA A 17 20.74 13.78 -44.38
C ALA A 17 19.22 13.42 -44.45
N ALA A 18 18.56 13.81 -45.56
CA ALA A 18 17.20 13.39 -45.88
C ALA A 18 17.15 11.95 -46.44
N PRO A 19 15.96 11.32 -46.45
CA PRO A 19 15.37 11.04 -47.77
C PRO A 19 13.84 11.20 -47.89
N ALA A 20 13.44 11.62 -49.10
CA ALA A 20 12.25 11.20 -49.86
C ALA A 20 10.85 11.15 -49.18
N ASN A 21 10.13 12.26 -49.34
CA ASN A 21 8.91 12.35 -50.16
C ASN A 21 7.78 11.31 -49.97
N VAL A 22 6.67 11.75 -49.35
CA VAL A 22 5.34 11.10 -49.48
C VAL A 22 4.28 12.17 -49.77
N ASN A 23 4.02 12.40 -51.07
CA ASN A 23 2.67 12.76 -51.52
C ASN A 23 1.77 11.53 -51.28
N GLY A 24 0.50 11.61 -50.88
CA GLY A 24 -0.33 12.76 -50.60
C GLY A 24 -1.79 12.38 -50.92
N ILE A 25 -2.73 12.60 -49.99
CA ILE A 25 -4.18 12.56 -50.27
C ILE A 25 -4.80 13.80 -49.62
N ALA A 26 -5.66 14.47 -50.39
CA ALA A 26 -6.04 15.85 -50.16
C ALA A 26 -7.02 16.07 -49.00
N ALA A 27 -7.08 17.33 -48.56
CA ALA A 27 -8.10 17.84 -47.67
C ALA A 27 -9.51 17.73 -48.28
N ILE A 28 -10.51 17.62 -47.41
CA ILE A 28 -11.85 18.15 -47.68
C ILE A 28 -12.00 19.38 -46.80
N GLU A 29 -11.92 20.55 -47.42
CA GLU A 29 -12.22 21.83 -46.77
C GLU A 29 -13.74 22.01 -46.67
N THR A 30 -14.20 22.48 -45.51
CA THR A 30 -15.48 23.19 -45.39
C THR A 30 -15.27 24.43 -44.53
N ASN A 31 -14.96 25.55 -45.20
CA ASN A 31 -15.14 26.92 -44.69
C ASN A 31 -16.65 27.18 -44.49
N GLU A 32 -17.17 28.05 -43.61
CA GLU A 32 -16.68 29.09 -42.68
C GLU A 32 -17.90 29.47 -41.76
N PRO A 33 -17.91 30.48 -40.84
CA PRO A 33 -16.85 31.40 -40.39
C PRO A 33 -16.64 31.44 -38.85
N ALA A 34 -15.65 32.22 -38.42
CA ALA A 34 -15.24 32.34 -37.01
C ALA A 34 -16.00 33.43 -36.20
N GLN A 35 -16.14 33.21 -34.88
CA GLN A 35 -15.69 34.14 -33.82
C GLN A 35 -16.05 33.64 -32.41
N SER A 36 -15.05 33.40 -31.55
CA SER A 36 -14.84 34.14 -30.28
C SER A 36 -13.78 33.51 -29.38
N VAL A 37 -12.83 34.34 -28.92
CA VAL A 37 -11.90 34.18 -27.77
C VAL A 37 -11.11 32.86 -27.67
N GLY A 38 -9.85 32.95 -28.09
CA GLY A 38 -8.95 31.82 -28.20
C GLY A 38 -8.41 31.23 -26.88
N VAL A 39 -8.21 29.92 -26.94
CA VAL A 39 -7.06 29.23 -26.36
C VAL A 39 -6.43 28.41 -27.48
N SER A 40 -5.22 28.77 -27.90
CA SER A 40 -4.43 27.94 -28.84
C SER A 40 -2.95 28.04 -28.54
N THR A 41 -2.44 27.02 -27.83
CA THR A 41 -1.10 26.43 -28.04
C THR A 41 -1.02 25.03 -27.42
N SER A 42 -1.53 24.04 -28.16
CA SER A 42 -0.87 22.74 -28.41
C SER A 42 -0.33 21.85 -27.27
N LYS A 43 -0.76 21.99 -26.02
CA LYS A 43 -0.55 20.95 -24.98
C LYS A 43 -1.87 20.58 -24.31
N ALA A 44 -2.16 19.28 -24.26
CA ALA A 44 -3.28 18.75 -23.50
C ALA A 44 -3.11 19.11 -22.01
N PRO A 45 -4.20 19.46 -21.30
CA PRO A 45 -4.10 19.81 -19.89
C PRO A 45 -3.51 18.66 -19.07
N THR A 46 -2.52 19.01 -18.26
CA THR A 46 -1.92 18.13 -17.24
C THR A 46 -2.70 18.22 -15.94
N VAL A 47 -2.44 17.28 -15.04
CA VAL A 47 -3.03 17.18 -13.71
C VAL A 47 -3.04 18.52 -12.95
N ASP A 48 -1.91 19.22 -12.92
CA ASP A 48 -1.76 20.45 -12.13
C ASP A 48 -2.46 21.68 -12.75
N ASN A 49 -2.78 21.63 -14.04
CA ASN A 49 -3.40 22.75 -14.77
C ASN A 49 -4.93 22.72 -14.70
N LEU A 50 -5.54 21.56 -14.40
CA LEU A 50 -7.00 21.40 -14.37
C LEU A 50 -7.69 22.20 -13.28
N HIS A 51 -7.00 22.46 -12.16
CA HIS A 51 -7.50 23.30 -11.07
C HIS A 51 -7.61 24.79 -11.47
N GLN A 52 -6.92 25.22 -12.53
CA GLN A 52 -6.88 26.61 -13.00
C GLN A 52 -7.99 26.93 -14.03
N LEU A 53 -8.73 25.92 -14.50
CA LEU A 53 -9.89 26.11 -15.38
C LEU A 53 -11.11 26.60 -14.58
N ASP A 54 -11.92 27.46 -15.21
CA ASP A 54 -13.23 27.85 -14.70
C ASP A 54 -14.23 26.67 -14.75
N ASP A 55 -15.29 26.75 -13.96
CA ASP A 55 -16.25 25.65 -13.81
C ASP A 55 -17.07 25.36 -15.07
N ALA A 56 -17.31 26.35 -15.94
CA ALA A 56 -18.03 26.12 -17.20
C ALA A 56 -17.14 25.37 -18.21
N THR A 57 -15.88 25.77 -18.36
CA THR A 57 -14.87 25.06 -19.16
C THR A 57 -14.61 23.66 -18.61
N ARG A 58 -14.48 23.50 -17.28
CA ARG A 58 -14.30 22.18 -16.64
C ARG A 58 -15.51 21.27 -16.85
N THR A 59 -16.72 21.80 -16.78
CA THR A 59 -17.96 21.04 -17.04
C THR A 59 -18.08 20.62 -18.50
N LYS A 60 -17.77 21.53 -19.44
CA LYS A 60 -17.74 21.21 -20.88
C LYS A 60 -16.71 20.11 -21.19
N LEU A 61 -15.48 20.27 -20.71
CA LEU A 61 -14.40 19.30 -20.91
C LEU A 61 -14.74 17.93 -20.30
N GLY A 62 -15.41 17.91 -19.13
CA GLY A 62 -15.89 16.67 -18.51
C GLY A 62 -16.98 15.96 -19.31
N ASN A 63 -17.87 16.70 -19.97
CA ASN A 63 -18.88 16.14 -20.88
C ASN A 63 -18.24 15.60 -22.17
N ASP A 64 -17.34 16.38 -22.80
CA ASP A 64 -16.60 15.97 -23.99
C ASP A 64 -15.78 14.68 -23.71
N TRP A 65 -15.21 14.58 -22.50
CA TRP A 65 -14.46 13.41 -22.05
C TRP A 65 -15.36 12.21 -21.71
N ALA A 66 -16.56 12.44 -21.16
CA ALA A 66 -17.55 11.39 -20.96
C ALA A 66 -17.99 10.78 -22.30
N ASP A 67 -18.27 11.60 -23.30
CA ASP A 67 -18.64 11.15 -24.66
C ASP A 67 -17.50 10.38 -25.33
N ARG A 68 -16.25 10.81 -25.12
CA ARG A 68 -15.06 10.06 -25.54
C ARG A 68 -14.96 8.68 -24.87
N CYS A 69 -15.32 8.58 -23.58
CA CYS A 69 -15.39 7.29 -22.88
C CYS A 69 -16.48 6.40 -23.50
N GLN A 70 -17.70 6.92 -23.70
CA GLN A 70 -18.79 6.17 -24.35
C GLN A 70 -18.37 5.64 -25.73
N LYS A 71 -17.72 6.48 -26.54
CA LYS A 71 -17.17 6.07 -27.84
C LYS A 71 -16.13 4.95 -27.70
N ALA A 72 -15.16 5.08 -26.81
CA ALA A 72 -14.14 4.05 -26.59
C ALA A 72 -14.74 2.71 -26.10
N GLY A 73 -15.79 2.77 -25.28
CA GLY A 73 -16.56 1.59 -24.86
C GLY A 73 -17.37 0.96 -26.00
N HIS A 74 -17.94 1.76 -26.90
CA HIS A 74 -18.62 1.29 -28.12
C HIS A 74 -17.64 0.62 -29.10
N ASP A 75 -16.52 1.28 -29.40
CA ASP A 75 -15.47 0.77 -30.29
C ASP A 75 -14.94 -0.60 -29.81
N PHE A 76 -14.84 -0.81 -28.49
CA PHE A 76 -14.51 -2.10 -27.87
C PHE A 76 -15.54 -3.20 -28.16
N GLN A 77 -16.84 -2.91 -28.09
CA GLN A 77 -17.91 -3.89 -28.30
C GLN A 77 -17.97 -4.38 -29.76
N GLU A 78 -17.68 -3.52 -30.74
CA GLU A 78 -17.70 -3.87 -32.16
C GLU A 78 -16.46 -4.67 -32.61
N MET A 79 -15.28 -4.39 -32.05
CA MET A 79 -13.97 -4.83 -32.56
C MET A 79 -13.52 -6.24 -32.12
N LYS A 80 -14.19 -7.30 -32.60
CA LYS A 80 -13.92 -8.73 -32.23
C LYS A 80 -12.44 -9.19 -32.23
N ALA A 81 -11.58 -8.66 -33.10
CA ALA A 81 -10.21 -9.14 -33.28
C ALA A 81 -9.14 -8.40 -32.44
N ARG A 82 -9.49 -7.30 -31.76
CA ARG A 82 -8.54 -6.46 -30.99
C ARG A 82 -9.07 -6.03 -29.61
N GLN A 83 -10.06 -6.75 -29.09
CA GLN A 83 -10.86 -6.35 -27.91
C GLN A 83 -10.00 -5.91 -26.72
N ASP A 84 -8.95 -6.66 -26.38
CA ASP A 84 -8.09 -6.34 -25.22
C ASP A 84 -7.45 -4.95 -25.29
N SER A 85 -6.94 -4.51 -26.44
CA SER A 85 -6.31 -3.18 -26.57
C SER A 85 -7.31 -2.04 -26.48
N TYR A 86 -8.53 -2.24 -27.01
CA TYR A 86 -9.61 -1.25 -26.89
C TYR A 86 -10.15 -1.20 -25.46
N LEU A 87 -10.28 -2.35 -24.78
CA LEU A 87 -10.70 -2.41 -23.38
C LEU A 87 -9.72 -1.68 -22.45
N LEU A 88 -8.41 -1.89 -22.64
CA LEU A 88 -7.36 -1.21 -21.87
C LEU A 88 -7.43 0.32 -22.06
N ARG A 89 -7.63 0.80 -23.29
CA ARG A 89 -7.76 2.23 -23.60
C ARG A 89 -9.06 2.83 -23.07
N ALA A 90 -10.18 2.11 -23.16
CA ALA A 90 -11.47 2.55 -22.62
C ALA A 90 -11.44 2.67 -21.09
N ILE A 91 -10.83 1.72 -20.38
CA ILE A 91 -10.65 1.78 -18.91
C ILE A 91 -9.67 2.91 -18.53
N ALA A 92 -8.59 3.11 -19.30
CA ALA A 92 -7.68 4.23 -19.09
C ALA A 92 -8.37 5.61 -19.26
N ALA A 93 -9.15 5.79 -20.33
CA ALA A 93 -9.93 7.00 -20.55
C ALA A 93 -10.97 7.22 -19.43
N LEU A 94 -11.64 6.16 -18.99
CA LEU A 94 -12.62 6.22 -17.90
C LEU A 94 -11.98 6.55 -16.55
N ALA A 95 -10.82 5.97 -16.23
CA ALA A 95 -10.09 6.28 -14.99
C ALA A 95 -9.65 7.75 -14.95
N LEU A 96 -9.13 8.29 -16.07
CA LEU A 96 -8.88 9.73 -16.23
C LEU A 96 -10.18 10.53 -15.99
N SER A 97 -11.32 10.09 -16.54
CA SER A 97 -12.61 10.77 -16.33
C SER A 97 -13.03 10.81 -14.88
N ILE A 98 -12.88 9.71 -14.14
CA ILE A 98 -13.28 9.59 -12.73
C ILE A 98 -12.43 10.48 -11.83
N VAL A 99 -11.12 10.59 -12.11
CA VAL A 99 -10.20 11.39 -11.29
C VAL A 99 -10.32 12.89 -11.58
N PHE A 100 -10.44 13.27 -12.86
CA PHE A 100 -10.39 14.69 -13.27
C PHE A 100 -11.77 15.35 -13.46
N PHE A 101 -12.82 14.56 -13.64
CA PHE A 101 -14.21 15.03 -13.73
C PHE A 101 -15.14 14.23 -12.81
N PRO A 102 -14.89 14.21 -11.48
CA PRO A 102 -15.72 13.47 -10.52
C PRO A 102 -17.18 13.95 -10.47
N GLN A 103 -17.46 15.17 -10.96
CA GLN A 103 -18.79 15.76 -11.06
C GLN A 103 -19.62 15.30 -12.28
N THR A 104 -19.05 14.48 -13.18
CA THR A 104 -19.78 13.99 -14.36
C THR A 104 -20.99 13.13 -13.94
N ASP A 105 -22.19 13.52 -14.38
CA ASP A 105 -23.43 12.79 -14.11
C ASP A 105 -23.52 11.51 -14.97
N TRP A 106 -22.91 10.45 -14.47
CA TRP A 106 -22.99 9.12 -15.05
C TRP A 106 -24.40 8.52 -14.95
N ALA A 107 -25.28 8.97 -14.05
CA ALA A 107 -26.66 8.49 -14.00
C ALA A 107 -27.46 9.00 -15.20
N ALA A 108 -27.29 10.27 -15.57
CA ALA A 108 -27.85 10.83 -16.79
C ALA A 108 -27.34 10.11 -18.05
N LYS A 109 -26.02 9.86 -18.14
CA LYS A 109 -25.43 9.09 -19.26
C LYS A 109 -25.96 7.66 -19.35
N VAL A 110 -26.16 6.97 -18.22
CA VAL A 110 -26.74 5.61 -18.17
C VAL A 110 -28.21 5.61 -18.59
N ASN A 111 -29.01 6.57 -18.10
CA ASN A 111 -30.42 6.71 -18.49
C ASN A 111 -30.58 7.04 -19.99
N ALA A 112 -29.67 7.81 -20.58
CA ALA A 112 -29.65 8.10 -22.01
C ALA A 112 -29.43 6.85 -22.89
N LEU A 113 -28.83 5.78 -22.35
CA LEU A 113 -28.69 4.48 -23.01
C LEU A 113 -29.94 3.59 -22.86
N GLY A 114 -31.03 4.09 -22.26
CA GLY A 114 -32.24 3.31 -21.95
C GLY A 114 -32.06 2.31 -20.80
N ILE A 115 -30.93 2.36 -20.08
CA ILE A 115 -30.65 1.52 -18.92
C ILE A 115 -31.10 2.30 -17.68
N GLY A 116 -32.10 1.80 -16.95
CA GLY A 116 -32.55 2.48 -15.72
C GLY A 116 -31.45 2.47 -14.64
N SER A 117 -30.93 3.64 -14.26
CA SER A 117 -29.81 3.76 -13.31
C SER A 117 -30.11 3.10 -11.95
N ALA A 118 -31.35 3.17 -11.47
CA ALA A 118 -31.83 2.52 -10.24
C ALA A 118 -31.69 0.98 -10.24
N ASN A 119 -31.51 0.36 -11.41
CA ASN A 119 -31.26 -1.07 -11.51
C ASN A 119 -29.79 -1.43 -11.23
N ILE A 120 -28.83 -0.50 -11.33
CA ILE A 120 -27.39 -0.78 -11.20
C ILE A 120 -26.98 -0.96 -9.73
N LYS A 121 -27.37 -2.08 -9.12
CA LYS A 121 -27.16 -2.43 -7.70
C LYS A 121 -25.75 -2.95 -7.39
N SER A 122 -24.73 -2.35 -8.00
CA SER A 122 -23.33 -2.69 -7.76
C SER A 122 -22.79 -2.00 -6.51
N LYS A 123 -21.84 -2.65 -5.82
CA LYS A 123 -21.16 -2.12 -4.63
C LYS A 123 -19.84 -1.38 -4.92
N PHE A 124 -19.50 -1.25 -6.21
CA PHE A 124 -18.28 -0.61 -6.70
C PHE A 124 -18.59 0.85 -7.08
N ARG A 125 -17.77 1.79 -6.60
CA ARG A 125 -17.84 3.25 -6.80
C ARG A 125 -17.96 3.63 -8.28
N THR A 126 -17.23 2.95 -9.17
CA THR A 126 -17.21 3.29 -10.61
C THR A 126 -18.26 2.57 -11.45
N ALA A 127 -19.11 1.72 -10.85
CA ALA A 127 -19.99 0.84 -11.61
C ALA A 127 -20.94 1.59 -12.55
N MET A 128 -21.53 2.70 -12.11
CA MET A 128 -22.44 3.49 -12.95
C MET A 128 -21.71 4.12 -14.14
N ALA A 129 -20.46 4.56 -13.95
CA ALA A 129 -19.62 5.09 -15.02
C ALA A 129 -19.21 4.00 -16.03
N VAL A 130 -18.93 2.78 -15.55
CA VAL A 130 -18.68 1.61 -16.39
C VAL A 130 -19.91 1.20 -17.20
N VAL A 131 -21.11 1.22 -16.62
CA VAL A 131 -22.36 1.01 -17.38
C VAL A 131 -22.52 2.10 -18.45
N GLY A 132 -22.34 3.36 -18.08
CA GLY A 132 -22.45 4.50 -19.00
C GLY A 132 -21.42 4.48 -20.12
N THR A 133 -20.25 3.88 -19.89
CA THR A 133 -19.16 3.74 -20.87
C THR A 133 -19.37 2.55 -21.81
N PHE A 134 -19.68 1.38 -21.27
CA PHE A 134 -19.66 0.11 -22.01
C PHE A 134 -21.04 -0.43 -22.42
N GLY A 135 -22.14 0.24 -22.03
CA GLY A 135 -23.51 -0.18 -22.33
C GLY A 135 -23.96 -1.46 -21.63
N LEU A 136 -23.26 -1.89 -20.58
CA LEU A 136 -23.49 -3.18 -19.91
C LEU A 136 -24.80 -3.14 -19.10
N ASN A 137 -25.78 -3.95 -19.47
CA ASN A 137 -27.06 -4.03 -18.76
C ASN A 137 -27.19 -5.40 -18.06
N PRO A 138 -26.88 -5.49 -16.75
CA PRO A 138 -26.96 -6.73 -15.97
C PRO A 138 -28.39 -7.20 -15.65
N TYR A 139 -29.43 -6.54 -16.18
CA TYR A 139 -30.84 -6.86 -15.99
C TYR A 139 -31.60 -7.02 -17.31
N GLN A 140 -30.90 -7.43 -18.38
CA GLN A 140 -31.54 -7.82 -19.64
C GLN A 140 -32.44 -9.06 -19.49
N THR A 141 -33.46 -9.17 -20.34
CA THR A 141 -34.41 -10.28 -20.39
C THR A 141 -33.73 -11.63 -20.68
N ASP A 142 -32.65 -11.62 -21.47
CA ASP A 142 -31.76 -12.76 -21.65
C ASP A 142 -30.88 -12.92 -20.40
N SER A 143 -31.14 -14.00 -19.63
CA SER A 143 -30.43 -14.29 -18.38
C SER A 143 -28.97 -14.68 -18.56
N VAL A 144 -28.58 -15.22 -19.72
CA VAL A 144 -27.18 -15.53 -20.05
C VAL A 144 -26.43 -14.24 -20.33
N LYS A 145 -27.01 -13.37 -21.15
CA LYS A 145 -26.43 -12.05 -21.46
C LYS A 145 -26.37 -11.15 -20.23
N ALA A 146 -27.44 -11.08 -19.43
CA ALA A 146 -27.46 -10.35 -18.15
C ALA A 146 -26.35 -10.82 -17.19
N LYS A 147 -26.09 -12.14 -17.11
CA LYS A 147 -25.00 -12.70 -16.30
C LYS A 147 -23.62 -12.32 -16.83
N LEU A 148 -23.41 -12.33 -18.15
CA LEU A 148 -22.15 -11.93 -18.78
C LEU A 148 -21.88 -10.43 -18.58
N ASP A 149 -22.90 -9.58 -18.80
CA ASP A 149 -22.84 -8.13 -18.57
C ASP A 149 -22.55 -7.82 -17.09
N GLY A 150 -23.17 -8.52 -16.15
CA GLY A 150 -22.88 -8.38 -14.71
C GLY A 150 -21.44 -8.79 -14.34
N GLN A 151 -20.90 -9.84 -14.96
CA GLN A 151 -19.50 -10.23 -14.77
C GLN A 151 -18.52 -9.26 -15.44
N ALA A 152 -18.86 -8.67 -16.59
CA ALA A 152 -18.07 -7.64 -17.24
C ALA A 152 -18.07 -6.34 -16.41
N LEU A 153 -19.24 -5.91 -15.93
CA LEU A 153 -19.42 -4.74 -15.07
C LEU A 153 -18.55 -4.85 -13.81
N GLY A 154 -18.64 -5.97 -13.10
CA GLY A 154 -17.85 -6.19 -11.88
C GLY A 154 -16.34 -6.19 -12.11
N ARG A 155 -15.85 -6.69 -13.25
CA ARG A 155 -14.42 -6.67 -13.60
C ARG A 155 -13.96 -5.27 -14.00
N ASN A 156 -14.67 -4.62 -14.91
CA ASN A 156 -14.30 -3.31 -15.44
C ASN A 156 -14.39 -2.22 -14.35
N ALA A 157 -15.35 -2.29 -13.43
CA ALA A 157 -15.47 -1.34 -12.31
C ALA A 157 -14.25 -1.43 -11.37
N LEU A 158 -13.89 -2.64 -10.95
CA LEU A 158 -12.73 -2.88 -10.10
C LEU A 158 -11.41 -2.45 -10.78
N ALA A 159 -11.24 -2.74 -12.07
CA ALA A 159 -10.04 -2.30 -12.80
C ALA A 159 -9.99 -0.77 -12.98
N THR A 160 -11.14 -0.11 -13.17
CA THR A 160 -11.24 1.36 -13.23
C THR A 160 -10.95 2.00 -11.88
N GLU A 161 -11.41 1.40 -10.77
CA GLU A 161 -11.10 1.87 -9.41
C GLU A 161 -9.61 1.80 -9.11
N TRP A 162 -8.98 0.64 -9.33
CA TRP A 162 -7.54 0.48 -9.13
C TRP A 162 -6.72 1.51 -9.90
N LEU A 163 -7.09 1.76 -11.17
CA LEU A 163 -6.37 2.70 -12.02
C LEU A 163 -6.63 4.16 -11.61
N ALA A 164 -7.84 4.50 -11.16
CA ALA A 164 -8.14 5.81 -10.58
C ALA A 164 -7.34 6.03 -9.28
N ASP A 165 -7.30 5.04 -8.40
CA ASP A 165 -6.54 5.09 -7.15
C ASP A 165 -5.02 5.15 -7.44
N TYR A 166 -4.52 4.47 -8.47
CA TYR A 166 -3.14 4.61 -8.95
C TYR A 166 -2.83 6.05 -9.39
N ILE A 167 -3.69 6.68 -10.21
CA ILE A 167 -3.51 8.06 -10.67
C ILE A 167 -3.50 9.05 -9.50
N ILE A 168 -4.41 8.89 -8.53
CA ILE A 168 -4.50 9.75 -7.34
C ILE A 168 -3.21 9.68 -6.50
N ASN A 169 -2.61 8.50 -6.40
CA ASN A 169 -1.39 8.26 -5.62
C ASN A 169 -0.08 8.48 -6.39
N LEU A 170 -0.11 9.00 -7.63
CA LEU A 170 1.10 9.40 -8.34
C LEU A 170 1.81 10.56 -7.63
N ASP A 171 3.14 10.55 -7.63
CA ASP A 171 3.97 11.65 -7.14
C ASP A 171 3.90 12.87 -8.09
N ALA A 172 4.53 13.98 -7.69
CA ALA A 172 4.52 15.21 -8.51
C ALA A 172 5.08 14.99 -9.93
N ASN A 173 6.11 14.15 -10.08
CA ASN A 173 6.68 13.84 -11.40
C ASN A 173 5.75 12.96 -12.22
N GLY A 174 5.16 11.92 -11.63
CA GLY A 174 4.17 11.07 -12.26
C GLY A 174 2.98 11.87 -12.77
N ARG A 175 2.39 12.73 -11.93
CA ARG A 175 1.28 13.63 -12.27
C ARG A 175 1.64 14.60 -13.41
N ALA A 176 2.82 15.24 -13.35
CA ALA A 176 3.27 16.14 -14.41
C ALA A 176 3.42 15.47 -15.78
N THR A 177 3.66 14.15 -15.84
CA THR A 177 3.75 13.40 -17.11
C THR A 177 2.42 12.86 -17.62
N LEU A 178 1.32 12.98 -16.88
CA LEU A 178 0.01 12.46 -17.26
C LEU A 178 -0.86 13.57 -17.88
N THR A 179 -1.29 13.36 -19.12
CA THR A 179 -2.03 14.31 -19.96
C THR A 179 -3.45 13.82 -20.26
N LEU A 180 -4.41 14.74 -20.42
CA LEU A 180 -5.77 14.41 -20.89
C LEU A 180 -5.84 14.28 -22.42
N ASP A 181 -5.16 13.27 -22.97
CA ASP A 181 -5.13 12.96 -24.40
C ASP A 181 -4.83 11.47 -24.68
N GLU A 182 -4.61 11.13 -25.96
CA GLU A 182 -4.22 9.75 -26.33
C GLU A 182 -2.87 9.34 -25.71
N ALA A 183 -1.93 10.26 -25.47
CA ALA A 183 -0.65 9.92 -24.86
C ALA A 183 -0.81 9.53 -23.38
N GLY A 184 -1.71 10.20 -22.64
CA GLY A 184 -2.08 9.78 -21.29
C GLY A 184 -2.84 8.46 -21.25
N ILE A 185 -3.80 8.26 -22.17
CA ILE A 185 -4.52 6.99 -22.34
C ILE A 185 -3.55 5.84 -22.64
N ASP A 186 -2.63 6.03 -23.59
CA ASP A 186 -1.67 4.99 -23.98
C ASP A 186 -0.70 4.67 -22.83
N LYS A 187 -0.22 5.66 -22.07
CA LYS A 187 0.59 5.43 -20.85
C LYS A 187 -0.16 4.58 -19.82
N LEU A 188 -1.40 4.94 -19.48
CA LEU A 188 -2.19 4.18 -18.52
C LEU A 188 -2.58 2.79 -19.04
N SER A 189 -2.79 2.63 -20.34
CA SER A 189 -2.99 1.32 -20.97
C SER A 189 -1.76 0.42 -20.83
N GLN A 190 -0.55 1.00 -20.90
CA GLN A 190 0.71 0.30 -20.64
C GLN A 190 0.86 -0.07 -19.16
N VAL A 191 0.43 0.78 -18.22
CA VAL A 191 0.38 0.45 -16.79
C VAL A 191 -0.54 -0.74 -16.54
N LEU A 192 -1.77 -0.73 -17.06
CA LEU A 192 -2.67 -1.88 -16.96
C LEU A 192 -2.05 -3.14 -17.56
N LYS A 193 -1.43 -3.04 -18.75
CA LYS A 193 -0.78 -4.17 -19.43
C LYS A 193 0.41 -4.73 -18.64
N ALA A 194 1.22 -3.87 -18.02
CA ALA A 194 2.35 -4.27 -17.17
C ALA A 194 1.89 -5.02 -15.91
N ASN A 195 0.70 -4.71 -15.40
CA ASN A 195 0.08 -5.37 -14.25
C ASN A 195 -0.82 -6.57 -14.63
N GLY A 196 -0.57 -7.20 -15.79
CA GLY A 196 -1.31 -8.40 -16.22
C GLY A 196 -2.69 -8.14 -16.84
N GLY A 197 -3.03 -6.89 -17.11
CA GLY A 197 -4.28 -6.49 -17.76
C GLY A 197 -5.49 -6.41 -16.83
N VAL A 198 -6.65 -6.16 -17.44
CA VAL A 198 -7.91 -5.79 -16.75
C VAL A 198 -8.37 -6.84 -15.73
N ILE A 199 -8.20 -8.13 -16.03
CA ILE A 199 -8.64 -9.21 -15.14
C ILE A 199 -7.75 -9.26 -13.90
N ALA A 200 -6.42 -9.30 -14.07
CA ALA A 200 -5.46 -9.34 -12.96
C ALA A 200 -5.59 -8.11 -12.05
N VAL A 201 -5.63 -6.91 -12.64
CA VAL A 201 -5.85 -5.65 -11.91
C VAL A 201 -7.21 -5.63 -11.20
N GLY A 202 -8.27 -6.08 -11.86
CA GLY A 202 -9.61 -6.18 -11.25
C GLY A 202 -9.69 -7.19 -10.10
N ASP A 203 -8.90 -8.26 -10.14
CA ASP A 203 -8.81 -9.24 -9.05
C ASP A 203 -7.93 -8.74 -7.89
N LEU A 204 -6.84 -7.99 -8.15
CA LEU A 204 -6.08 -7.28 -7.11
C LEU A 204 -6.98 -6.30 -6.34
N GLN A 205 -7.74 -5.45 -7.04
CA GLN A 205 -8.71 -4.56 -6.39
C GLN A 205 -9.83 -5.34 -5.68
N ARG A 206 -10.21 -6.53 -6.16
CA ARG A 206 -11.21 -7.38 -5.49
C ARG A 206 -10.71 -7.90 -4.15
N VAL A 207 -9.43 -8.27 -4.06
CA VAL A 207 -8.78 -8.67 -2.81
C VAL A 207 -8.73 -7.46 -1.87
N ALA A 208 -8.18 -6.34 -2.32
CA ALA A 208 -8.12 -5.09 -1.54
C ALA A 208 -9.50 -4.63 -1.05
N TYR A 209 -10.56 -4.74 -1.87
CA TYR A 209 -11.93 -4.42 -1.48
C TYR A 209 -12.49 -5.40 -0.45
N ARG A 210 -12.20 -6.71 -0.57
CA ARG A 210 -12.63 -7.71 0.42
C ARG A 210 -11.95 -7.49 1.77
N GLU A 211 -10.65 -7.21 1.75
CA GLU A 211 -9.86 -6.86 2.93
C GLU A 211 -10.37 -5.56 3.56
N THR A 212 -10.58 -4.52 2.76
CA THR A 212 -11.13 -3.23 3.22
C THR A 212 -12.54 -3.37 3.81
N VAL A 213 -13.43 -4.19 3.23
CA VAL A 213 -14.78 -4.43 3.78
C VAL A 213 -14.77 -5.34 5.01
N ALA A 214 -13.83 -6.28 5.12
CA ALA A 214 -13.64 -7.05 6.34
C ALA A 214 -13.11 -6.17 7.47
N ALA A 215 -12.07 -5.38 7.21
CA ALA A 215 -11.49 -4.43 8.16
C ALA A 215 -12.51 -3.35 8.57
N SER A 216 -13.29 -2.79 7.64
CA SER A 216 -14.27 -1.74 7.96
C SER A 216 -15.41 -2.19 8.89
N ARG A 217 -15.68 -3.50 8.99
CA ARG A 217 -16.63 -4.07 9.96
C ARG A 217 -16.07 -4.16 11.38
N LEU A 218 -14.74 -4.17 11.54
CA LEU A 218 -14.04 -4.24 12.83
C LEU A 218 -13.46 -2.87 13.24
N ARG A 219 -13.43 -1.89 12.33
CA ARG A 219 -12.97 -0.53 12.59
C ARG A 219 -13.98 0.24 13.44
N VAL A 220 -13.52 0.72 14.59
CA VAL A 220 -14.33 1.45 15.57
C VAL A 220 -14.44 2.93 15.20
N SER A 221 -15.60 3.52 15.46
CA SER A 221 -15.81 4.98 15.37
C SER A 221 -15.15 5.67 16.58
N ILE A 222 -14.28 6.63 16.33
CA ILE A 222 -13.53 7.35 17.37
C ILE A 222 -14.24 8.66 17.69
N ASP A 223 -14.62 8.88 18.94
CA ASP A 223 -15.01 10.21 19.41
C ASP A 223 -13.77 11.05 19.71
N THR A 224 -13.32 11.80 18.70
CA THR A 224 -12.18 12.72 18.81
C THR A 224 -12.45 13.92 19.72
N LYS A 225 -13.72 14.24 20.02
CA LYS A 225 -14.09 15.32 20.95
C LYS A 225 -14.04 14.83 22.40
N GLY A 226 -14.64 13.67 22.69
CA GLY A 226 -14.55 13.01 24.00
C GLY A 226 -13.11 12.67 24.40
N ALA A 227 -12.32 12.15 23.47
CA ALA A 227 -10.90 11.85 23.69
C ALA A 227 -10.01 13.07 23.96
N ALA A 228 -10.46 14.27 23.55
CA ALA A 228 -9.61 15.46 23.45
C ALA A 228 -8.96 15.88 24.78
N ALA A 229 -9.68 15.74 25.90
CA ALA A 229 -9.17 16.10 27.23
C ALA A 229 -8.15 15.07 27.75
N ILE A 230 -8.46 13.78 27.58
CA ILE A 230 -7.60 12.67 28.03
C ILE A 230 -6.27 12.66 27.25
N ILE A 231 -6.32 12.92 25.94
CA ILE A 231 -5.12 13.04 25.10
C ILE A 231 -4.30 14.27 25.54
N ALA A 232 -4.92 15.42 25.78
CA ALA A 232 -4.20 16.60 26.30
C ALA A 232 -3.51 16.29 27.65
N GLU A 233 -4.21 15.64 28.59
CA GLU A 233 -3.64 15.26 29.88
C GLU A 233 -2.42 14.34 29.74
N ARG A 234 -2.48 13.34 28.84
CA ARG A 234 -1.34 12.45 28.54
C ARG A 234 -0.13 13.22 28.02
N GLY A 235 -0.35 14.15 27.10
CA GLY A 235 0.71 14.99 26.55
C GLY A 235 1.31 15.95 27.55
N GLU A 236 0.50 16.55 28.43
CA GLU A 236 1.00 17.37 29.53
C GLU A 236 1.89 16.54 30.48
N ARG A 237 1.43 15.35 30.90
CA ARG A 237 2.23 14.43 31.73
C ARG A 237 3.56 14.06 31.04
N ARG A 238 3.56 13.81 29.73
CA ARG A 238 4.78 13.51 28.95
C ARG A 238 5.74 14.71 28.93
N ILE A 239 5.24 15.93 28.68
CA ILE A 239 6.07 17.14 28.67
C ILE A 239 6.65 17.41 30.06
N ARG A 240 5.87 17.22 31.15
CA ARG A 240 6.39 17.31 32.53
C ARG A 240 7.55 16.34 32.74
N ALA A 241 7.36 15.05 32.40
CA ALA A 241 8.40 14.03 32.56
C ALA A 241 9.66 14.33 31.71
N GLN A 242 9.50 14.78 30.46
CA GLN A 242 10.63 15.14 29.59
C GLN A 242 11.45 16.34 30.11
N ASN A 243 10.83 17.25 30.85
CA ASN A 243 11.49 18.43 31.43
C ASN A 243 11.89 18.22 32.91
N GLY A 244 11.75 17.00 33.45
CA GLY A 244 12.07 16.71 34.86
C GLY A 244 11.21 17.48 35.86
N LEU A 245 10.00 17.89 35.47
CA LEU A 245 9.08 18.64 36.32
C LEU A 245 8.33 17.71 37.28
N ASP A 246 8.05 18.20 38.49
CA ASP A 246 7.20 17.49 39.46
C ASP A 246 5.80 17.20 38.88
N LYS A 247 5.16 16.16 39.41
CA LYS A 247 3.87 15.64 38.91
C LYS A 247 2.81 16.73 38.70
N ASP A 248 2.75 17.70 39.62
CA ASP A 248 1.75 18.77 39.66
C ASP A 248 2.34 20.16 39.33
N ALA A 249 3.60 20.24 38.88
CA ALA A 249 4.23 21.50 38.50
C ALA A 249 3.65 22.04 37.16
N PRO A 250 3.44 23.36 37.05
CA PRO A 250 2.97 23.97 35.81
C PRO A 250 4.03 23.82 34.72
N VAL A 251 3.62 23.40 33.52
CA VAL A 251 4.50 23.42 32.34
C VAL A 251 4.70 24.89 31.92
N PRO A 252 5.93 25.41 31.90
CA PRO A 252 6.18 26.79 31.48
C PRO A 252 6.04 26.93 29.96
N PHE A 253 5.33 27.97 29.52
CA PHE A 253 5.20 28.33 28.11
C PHE A 253 5.62 29.77 27.89
N VAL A 254 6.42 30.00 26.84
CA VAL A 254 6.75 31.34 26.33
C VAL A 254 6.25 31.39 24.88
N VAL A 255 5.46 32.41 24.55
CA VAL A 255 4.90 32.58 23.19
C VAL A 255 5.50 33.85 22.58
N ASP A 256 6.47 33.66 21.69
CA ASP A 256 7.08 34.75 20.92
C ASP A 256 6.26 35.06 19.66
N VAL A 257 5.67 36.26 19.61
CA VAL A 257 4.97 36.77 18.42
C VAL A 257 5.90 37.69 17.63
N LYS A 258 6.22 37.32 16.39
CA LYS A 258 6.95 38.17 15.44
C LYS A 258 5.98 38.87 14.51
N VAL A 259 6.03 40.20 14.48
CA VAL A 259 5.22 41.04 13.58
C VAL A 259 6.17 41.78 12.64
N GLY A 260 6.27 41.29 11.41
CA GLY A 260 7.32 41.72 10.48
C GLY A 260 8.71 41.35 11.00
N ASN A 261 9.66 42.29 10.92
CA ASN A 261 11.04 42.09 11.36
C ASN A 261 11.29 42.40 12.85
N ALA A 262 10.25 42.79 13.61
CA ALA A 262 10.35 43.09 15.03
C ALA A 262 9.80 41.94 15.89
N GLN A 263 10.58 41.49 16.88
CA GLN A 263 10.03 40.82 18.06
C GLN A 263 9.41 41.90 18.95
N THR A 264 8.09 41.99 18.92
CA THR A 264 7.33 42.84 19.83
C THR A 264 6.64 41.92 20.83
N ALA A 265 6.89 42.12 22.13
CA ALA A 265 6.27 41.31 23.17
C ALA A 265 4.75 41.54 23.16
N TYR A 266 4.01 40.62 22.53
CA TYR A 266 2.55 40.66 22.47
C TYR A 266 1.98 39.83 23.62
N ALA A 267 1.21 40.46 24.50
CA ALA A 267 0.50 39.75 25.56
C ALA A 267 -0.61 38.88 24.95
N VAL A 268 -0.35 37.57 24.83
CA VAL A 268 -1.33 36.59 24.35
C VAL A 268 -2.46 36.48 25.38
N PRO A 269 -3.74 36.66 25.01
CA PRO A 269 -4.86 36.51 25.95
C PRO A 269 -4.91 35.10 26.53
N ASP A 270 -5.25 34.96 27.82
CA ASP A 270 -5.22 33.67 28.54
C ASP A 270 -6.05 32.59 27.84
N ALA A 271 -7.24 32.93 27.31
CA ALA A 271 -8.07 32.00 26.56
C ALA A 271 -7.42 31.49 25.25
N LEU A 272 -6.61 32.32 24.59
CA LEU A 272 -5.84 31.90 23.41
C LEU A 272 -4.61 31.08 23.83
N LEU A 273 -3.97 31.46 24.94
CA LEU A 273 -2.86 30.71 25.52
C LEU A 273 -3.29 29.28 25.91
N ASP A 274 -4.48 29.11 26.51
CA ASP A 274 -4.99 27.79 26.88
C ASP A 274 -5.38 26.94 25.66
N VAL A 275 -5.89 27.55 24.58
CA VAL A 275 -6.06 26.86 23.28
C VAL A 275 -4.72 26.40 22.71
N ILE A 276 -3.68 27.25 22.76
CA ILE A 276 -2.32 26.91 22.31
C ILE A 276 -1.73 25.76 23.15
N LYS A 277 -1.78 25.86 24.49
CA LYS A 277 -1.34 24.80 25.41
C LYS A 277 -2.05 23.48 25.11
N THR A 278 -3.38 23.50 25.00
CA THR A 278 -4.19 22.31 24.68
C THR A 278 -3.80 21.68 23.35
N GLY A 279 -3.48 22.50 22.35
CA GLY A 279 -2.95 22.03 21.05
C GLY A 279 -1.58 21.37 21.17
N ILE A 280 -0.63 22.01 21.86
CA ILE A 280 0.73 21.48 22.08
C ILE A 280 0.67 20.18 22.89
N PHE A 281 -0.12 20.13 23.95
CA PHE A 281 -0.30 18.93 24.76
C PHE A 281 -0.87 17.78 23.91
N LYS A 282 -1.93 18.01 23.11
CA LYS A 282 -2.45 16.96 22.22
C LYS A 282 -1.42 16.45 21.22
N ALA A 283 -0.60 17.34 20.65
CA ALA A 283 0.46 16.95 19.72
C ALA A 283 1.63 16.19 20.41
N ALA A 284 1.88 16.46 21.69
CA ALA A 284 2.91 15.77 22.47
C ALA A 284 2.46 14.43 23.05
N ALA A 285 1.16 14.13 23.08
CA ALA A 285 0.62 12.95 23.74
C ALA A 285 1.26 11.63 23.26
N SER A 286 1.60 10.78 24.23
CA SER A 286 2.15 9.45 23.97
C SER A 286 1.04 8.45 23.68
N VAL A 287 1.26 7.61 22.68
CA VAL A 287 0.50 6.36 22.48
C VAL A 287 0.80 5.41 23.65
N ASP A 288 -0.16 4.57 24.03
CA ASP A 288 0.08 3.48 24.97
C ASP A 288 1.13 2.50 24.39
N PRO A 289 2.17 2.08 25.15
CA PRO A 289 3.26 1.25 24.60
C PRO A 289 2.81 -0.10 24.02
N LEU A 290 1.77 -0.72 24.58
CA LEU A 290 1.23 -1.97 24.05
C LEU A 290 0.49 -1.69 22.75
N VAL A 291 -0.37 -0.66 22.72
CA VAL A 291 -1.10 -0.24 21.51
C VAL A 291 -0.13 0.08 20.37
N ASP A 292 0.97 0.77 20.66
CA ASP A 292 1.97 1.11 19.63
C ASP A 292 2.71 -0.14 19.14
N THR A 293 3.08 -1.04 20.05
CA THR A 293 3.70 -2.34 19.72
C THR A 293 2.76 -3.20 18.86
N PHE A 294 1.47 -3.29 19.18
CA PHE A 294 0.46 -3.99 18.36
C PHE A 294 0.25 -3.31 16.99
N GLY A 295 0.25 -1.98 16.94
CA GLY A 295 0.16 -1.21 15.69
C GLY A 295 1.38 -1.43 14.78
N GLU A 296 2.58 -1.49 15.35
CA GLU A 296 3.80 -1.80 14.59
C GLU A 296 3.82 -3.26 14.14
N LEU A 297 3.53 -4.22 15.02
CA LEU A 297 3.42 -5.65 14.69
C LEU A 297 2.43 -5.91 13.55
N THR A 298 1.24 -5.28 13.58
CA THR A 298 0.24 -5.43 12.51
C THR A 298 0.74 -4.83 11.19
N LYS A 299 1.35 -3.64 11.21
CA LYS A 299 1.98 -3.03 10.04
C LYS A 299 3.12 -3.88 9.46
N VAL A 300 4.03 -4.38 10.30
CA VAL A 300 5.16 -5.24 9.87
C VAL A 300 4.70 -6.59 9.36
N SER A 301 3.64 -7.16 9.95
CA SER A 301 3.12 -8.46 9.51
C SER A 301 2.59 -8.46 8.08
N ALA A 302 2.23 -7.31 7.48
CA ALA A 302 1.80 -7.21 6.09
C ALA A 302 2.86 -7.68 5.07
N ILE A 303 4.12 -7.76 5.49
CA ILE A 303 5.24 -8.28 4.69
C ILE A 303 5.13 -9.81 4.50
N ALA A 304 4.43 -10.52 5.40
CA ALA A 304 4.09 -11.93 5.24
C ALA A 304 2.72 -12.04 4.51
N PRO A 305 2.69 -12.33 3.20
CA PRO A 305 1.49 -12.14 2.38
C PRO A 305 0.36 -13.09 2.78
N HIS A 306 -0.88 -12.59 2.79
CA HIS A 306 -2.06 -13.44 2.88
C HIS A 306 -2.23 -14.31 1.64
N GLN A 307 -2.63 -15.56 1.84
CA GLN A 307 -3.18 -16.40 0.78
C GLN A 307 -4.64 -16.69 1.11
N LEU A 308 -5.56 -15.97 0.44
CA LEU A 308 -7.00 -16.23 0.50
C LEU A 308 -7.33 -17.57 -0.17
N VAL A 309 -7.23 -18.64 0.61
CA VAL A 309 -7.67 -19.97 0.20
C VAL A 309 -9.16 -20.07 0.49
N GLY A 310 -9.93 -20.64 -0.44
CA GLY A 310 -11.35 -20.92 -0.21
C GLY A 310 -11.51 -21.89 0.97
N ALA A 311 -12.22 -21.46 2.01
CA ALA A 311 -12.44 -22.25 3.21
C ALA A 311 -12.97 -23.67 2.86
N THR A 312 -12.19 -24.69 3.23
CA THR A 312 -12.62 -26.08 3.12
C THR A 312 -13.71 -26.37 4.15
N ALA A 313 -14.80 -27.01 3.73
CA ALA A 313 -15.91 -27.35 4.61
C ALA A 313 -15.42 -28.27 5.74
N GLY A 314 -15.64 -27.86 7.00
CA GLY A 314 -15.20 -28.57 8.19
C GLY A 314 -13.93 -28.02 8.86
N ALA A 315 -13.21 -27.08 8.25
CA ALA A 315 -12.18 -26.32 8.97
C ALA A 315 -12.81 -25.41 10.04
N ASN A 316 -12.10 -25.19 11.17
CA ASN A 316 -12.47 -24.16 12.14
C ASN A 316 -12.61 -22.80 11.40
N PRO A 317 -13.69 -22.03 11.59
CA PRO A 317 -13.90 -20.76 10.88
C PRO A 317 -12.76 -19.74 11.08
N GLU A 318 -12.01 -19.81 12.18
CA GLU A 318 -10.80 -18.99 12.39
C GLU A 318 -9.60 -19.40 11.52
N MET A 319 -9.62 -20.63 10.98
CA MET A 319 -8.57 -21.21 10.13
C MET A 319 -8.86 -21.02 8.64
N GLY A 320 -10.15 -20.94 8.26
CA GLY A 320 -10.59 -20.85 6.86
C GLY A 320 -10.41 -19.47 6.20
N ALA A 321 -9.85 -18.49 6.91
CA ALA A 321 -9.79 -17.09 6.47
C ALA A 321 -8.52 -16.72 5.67
N GLY A 322 -7.60 -17.65 5.41
CA GLY A 322 -6.29 -17.32 4.81
C GLY A 322 -5.44 -16.39 5.70
N SER A 323 -5.71 -16.40 7.00
CA SER A 323 -5.23 -15.45 7.99
C SER A 323 -3.75 -15.65 8.33
N ARG A 324 -3.04 -14.54 8.52
CA ARG A 324 -1.80 -14.47 9.31
C ARG A 324 -2.17 -14.90 10.74
N GLN A 325 -1.47 -15.87 11.31
CA GLN A 325 -1.58 -16.16 12.75
C GLN A 325 -0.41 -15.52 13.49
N PHE A 326 -0.73 -14.80 14.56
CA PHE A 326 0.24 -14.28 15.52
C PHE A 326 0.35 -15.28 16.66
N VAL A 327 1.55 -15.80 16.93
CA VAL A 327 1.81 -16.83 17.94
C VAL A 327 2.92 -16.36 18.88
N LEU A 328 2.61 -16.23 20.16
CA LEU A 328 3.59 -15.99 21.21
C LEU A 328 4.32 -17.31 21.48
N ARG A 329 5.65 -17.30 21.36
CA ARG A 329 6.53 -18.45 21.59
C ARG A 329 7.18 -18.33 22.97
N ALA A 330 7.53 -19.46 23.59
CA ALA A 330 8.09 -19.49 24.95
C ALA A 330 9.41 -18.70 25.11
N ASP A 331 10.13 -18.45 24.01
CA ASP A 331 11.37 -17.65 23.95
C ASP A 331 11.13 -16.13 23.95
N ARG A 332 9.92 -15.68 24.29
CA ARG A 332 9.46 -14.27 24.27
C ARG A 332 9.40 -13.61 22.89
N SER A 333 9.46 -14.39 21.81
CA SER A 333 9.20 -13.89 20.46
C SER A 333 7.72 -14.05 20.05
N ILE A 334 7.31 -13.21 19.10
CA ILE A 334 6.02 -13.33 18.41
C ILE A 334 6.32 -13.78 16.98
N GLN A 335 5.83 -14.95 16.61
CA GLN A 335 5.86 -15.41 15.24
C GLN A 335 4.61 -14.95 14.50
N VAL A 336 4.77 -14.50 13.26
CA VAL A 336 3.66 -14.30 12.33
C VAL A 336 3.91 -15.13 11.06
N SER A 337 3.01 -16.08 10.80
CA SER A 337 3.03 -16.88 9.58
C SER A 337 1.62 -17.23 9.12
N THR A 338 1.45 -17.50 7.82
CA THR A 338 0.18 -17.98 7.26
C THR A 338 -0.08 -19.43 7.65
N ILE A 339 -1.34 -19.80 7.77
CA ILE A 339 -1.78 -21.20 7.76
C ILE A 339 -1.66 -21.74 6.32
N PRO A 340 -0.78 -22.71 6.02
CA PRO A 340 -0.60 -23.21 4.66
C PRO A 340 -1.76 -24.13 4.24
N ALA A 341 -2.39 -23.87 3.09
CA ALA A 341 -3.51 -24.68 2.59
C ALA A 341 -3.12 -25.95 1.82
N SER A 342 -1.84 -26.08 1.53
CA SER A 342 -1.19 -27.18 0.82
C SER A 342 0.17 -27.41 1.49
N ASN A 343 1.00 -28.33 0.97
CA ASN A 343 2.37 -28.56 1.46
C ASN A 343 3.35 -27.43 1.05
N GLU A 344 2.90 -26.19 1.20
CA GLU A 344 3.55 -24.99 0.72
C GLU A 344 4.02 -24.11 1.88
N VAL A 345 5.32 -23.97 2.01
CA VAL A 345 5.95 -23.14 3.04
C VAL A 345 5.93 -21.68 2.60
N ASN A 346 5.32 -20.79 3.38
CA ASN A 346 5.32 -19.35 3.16
C ASN A 346 6.32 -18.63 4.09
N PRO A 347 6.65 -17.35 3.85
CA PRO A 347 7.53 -16.58 4.73
C PRO A 347 7.03 -16.54 6.18
N VAL A 348 7.99 -16.55 7.12
CA VAL A 348 7.77 -16.49 8.57
C VAL A 348 8.43 -15.24 9.11
N LEU A 349 7.67 -14.36 9.75
CA LEU A 349 8.18 -13.21 10.49
C LEU A 349 8.36 -13.61 11.96
N ILE A 350 9.51 -13.28 12.55
CA ILE A 350 9.77 -13.35 13.99
C ILE A 350 10.00 -11.91 14.48
N ALA A 351 9.17 -11.46 15.41
CA ALA A 351 9.34 -10.20 16.12
C ALA A 351 9.77 -10.48 17.56
N ARG A 352 10.71 -9.70 18.09
CA ARG A 352 11.11 -9.70 19.50
C ARG A 352 10.82 -8.31 20.09
N PRO A 353 9.66 -8.12 20.73
CA PRO A 353 9.32 -6.86 21.37
C PRO A 353 10.35 -6.44 22.41
N ALA A 354 10.71 -5.16 22.42
CA ALA A 354 11.58 -4.56 23.42
C ALA A 354 10.93 -4.52 24.83
N THR A 355 9.60 -4.53 24.88
CA THR A 355 8.79 -4.63 26.10
C THR A 355 7.82 -5.80 25.99
N GLN A 356 7.61 -6.55 27.08
CA GLN A 356 6.70 -7.69 27.10
C GLN A 356 5.25 -7.24 26.84
N ILE A 357 4.63 -7.76 25.77
CA ILE A 357 3.23 -7.42 25.43
C ILE A 357 2.19 -8.11 26.32
N ILE A 358 2.60 -9.09 27.13
CA ILE A 358 1.78 -9.75 28.14
C ILE A 358 2.65 -10.27 29.28
N GLU A 359 2.12 -10.23 30.50
CA GLU A 359 2.77 -10.75 31.71
C GLU A 359 1.72 -11.47 32.59
N PRO A 360 1.97 -12.70 33.06
CA PRO A 360 3.09 -13.57 32.69
C PRO A 360 3.07 -13.96 31.21
N TRP A 361 4.26 -14.05 30.61
CA TRP A 361 4.41 -14.57 29.25
C TRP A 361 4.02 -16.06 29.19
N PRO A 362 3.30 -16.54 28.16
CA PRO A 362 2.87 -17.93 28.08
C PRO A 362 4.07 -18.89 27.99
N ALA A 363 4.05 -19.94 28.83
CA ALA A 363 5.11 -20.96 28.90
C ALA A 363 5.12 -21.92 27.69
N ALA A 364 4.04 -21.95 26.91
CA ALA A 364 3.87 -22.75 25.71
C ALA A 364 3.40 -21.86 24.54
N ALA A 365 3.48 -22.36 23.30
CA ALA A 365 3.07 -21.60 22.12
C ALA A 365 1.56 -21.29 22.15
N CYS A 366 1.21 -19.99 22.17
CA CYS A 366 -0.18 -19.52 22.21
C CYS A 366 -0.47 -18.58 21.04
N ARG A 367 -1.52 -18.86 20.27
CA ARG A 367 -2.00 -18.03 19.17
C ARG A 367 -2.92 -16.91 19.68
N MET A 368 -2.90 -15.75 19.02
CA MET A 368 -3.94 -14.73 19.21
C MET A 368 -5.23 -15.18 18.49
N SER A 369 -6.38 -14.98 19.15
CA SER A 369 -7.71 -15.14 18.54
C SER A 369 -7.84 -14.38 17.21
N THR A 370 -8.54 -14.95 16.22
CA THR A 370 -8.55 -14.36 14.87
C THR A 370 -9.27 -13.02 14.83
N LYS A 371 -10.39 -12.90 15.55
CA LYS A 371 -11.12 -11.64 15.70
C LYS A 371 -10.29 -10.54 16.37
N GLY A 372 -9.50 -10.90 17.38
CA GLY A 372 -8.67 -9.96 18.14
C GLY A 372 -7.57 -9.30 17.30
N TRP A 373 -6.78 -10.08 16.55
CA TRP A 373 -5.73 -9.49 15.70
C TRP A 373 -6.30 -8.73 14.49
N GLN A 374 -7.43 -9.17 13.93
CA GLN A 374 -8.12 -8.44 12.86
C GLN A 374 -8.67 -7.08 13.34
N PHE A 375 -9.16 -7.01 14.59
CA PHE A 375 -9.54 -5.75 15.21
C PHE A 375 -8.34 -4.82 15.42
N ALA A 376 -7.21 -5.36 15.89
CA ALA A 376 -5.98 -4.60 16.04
C ALA A 376 -5.50 -4.06 14.69
N GLU A 377 -5.49 -4.88 13.64
CA GLU A 377 -5.14 -4.44 12.28
C GLU A 377 -6.09 -3.34 11.78
N ALA A 378 -7.41 -3.53 11.89
CA ALA A 378 -8.41 -2.57 11.41
C ALA A 378 -8.36 -1.19 12.10
N ASN A 379 -7.75 -1.10 13.29
CA ASN A 379 -7.77 0.10 14.12
C ASN A 379 -6.39 0.73 14.37
N LEU A 380 -5.32 -0.07 14.46
CA LEU A 380 -3.98 0.35 14.93
C LEU A 380 -2.90 0.36 13.83
N ILE A 381 -3.17 -0.21 12.65
CA ILE A 381 -2.20 -0.15 11.53
C ILE A 381 -1.89 1.31 11.12
N ASP A 382 -2.90 2.16 11.24
CA ASP A 382 -2.90 3.61 11.04
C ASP A 382 -2.35 4.30 12.30
N THR A 383 -1.13 4.87 12.21
CA THR A 383 -0.42 5.48 13.34
C THR A 383 -1.22 6.60 14.00
N ASP A 384 -1.92 7.42 13.22
CA ASP A 384 -2.68 8.58 13.72
C ASP A 384 -3.88 8.17 14.57
N ARG A 385 -4.34 6.92 14.44
CA ARG A 385 -5.44 6.36 15.26
C ARG A 385 -4.99 5.80 16.59
N ARG A 386 -3.73 5.37 16.74
CA ARG A 386 -3.25 4.64 17.93
C ARG A 386 -3.42 5.45 19.22
N ILE A 387 -3.27 6.76 19.15
CA ILE A 387 -3.39 7.69 20.29
C ILE A 387 -4.79 7.74 20.93
N TYR A 388 -5.81 7.22 20.24
CA TYR A 388 -7.19 7.13 20.71
C TYR A 388 -7.53 5.79 21.36
N PHE A 389 -6.56 4.88 21.50
CA PHE A 389 -6.74 3.57 22.12
C PHE A 389 -5.84 3.39 23.36
N ASP A 390 -6.33 2.55 24.26
CA ASP A 390 -5.62 1.97 25.40
C ASP A 390 -5.59 0.46 25.28
N ALA A 391 -4.64 -0.16 25.99
CA ALA A 391 -4.58 -1.58 26.22
C ALA A 391 -4.61 -1.89 27.73
N SER A 392 -5.31 -2.95 28.10
CA SER A 392 -5.24 -3.53 29.44
C SER A 392 -4.97 -5.03 29.34
N VAL A 393 -4.03 -5.51 30.14
CA VAL A 393 -3.68 -6.93 30.21
C VAL A 393 -4.50 -7.59 31.31
N SER A 394 -5.16 -8.71 31.00
CA SER A 394 -5.80 -9.57 31.98
C SER A 394 -5.15 -10.96 31.94
N ALA A 395 -4.38 -11.25 32.97
CA ALA A 395 -3.74 -12.55 33.17
C ALA A 395 -3.80 -12.91 34.66
N SER A 396 -4.83 -13.66 35.05
CA SER A 396 -4.96 -14.23 36.39
C SER A 396 -4.65 -15.73 36.38
N ALA A 397 -4.24 -16.28 37.53
CA ALA A 397 -3.95 -17.70 37.65
C ALA A 397 -5.21 -18.53 37.36
N GLY A 398 -5.19 -19.34 36.30
CA GLY A 398 -6.33 -20.15 35.86
C GLY A 398 -7.25 -19.49 34.81
N SER A 399 -7.01 -18.23 34.43
CA SER A 399 -7.69 -17.61 33.28
C SER A 399 -6.80 -17.64 32.03
N THR A 400 -7.40 -17.79 30.85
CA THR A 400 -6.73 -17.58 29.57
C THR A 400 -6.16 -16.15 29.50
N PRO A 401 -4.84 -15.96 29.32
CA PRO A 401 -4.25 -14.62 29.23
C PRO A 401 -4.83 -13.85 28.05
N SER A 402 -5.07 -12.55 28.23
CA SER A 402 -5.68 -11.72 27.20
C SER A 402 -5.23 -10.25 27.27
N VAL A 403 -5.35 -9.55 26.14
CA VAL A 403 -5.16 -8.10 26.05
C VAL A 403 -6.45 -7.48 25.53
N THR A 404 -7.05 -6.57 26.30
CA THR A 404 -8.23 -5.82 25.85
C THR A 404 -7.78 -4.47 25.32
N LEU A 405 -8.06 -4.22 24.04
CA LEU A 405 -7.93 -2.91 23.41
C LEU A 405 -9.25 -2.15 23.56
N SER A 406 -9.21 -0.87 23.92
CA SER A 406 -10.40 -0.03 24.13
C SER A 406 -10.16 1.42 23.69
N THR A 407 -11.19 2.15 23.27
CA THR A 407 -11.02 3.59 22.99
C THR A 407 -10.92 4.41 24.28
N VAL A 408 -10.14 5.49 24.26
CA VAL A 408 -9.94 6.36 25.43
C VAL A 408 -11.20 7.17 25.81
N ALA A 409 -12.15 7.36 24.89
CA ALA A 409 -13.29 8.26 25.07
C ALA A 409 -14.52 7.60 25.71
N THR A 410 -14.57 6.27 25.72
CA THR A 410 -15.79 5.50 26.04
C THR A 410 -15.69 4.82 27.41
N GLY A 411 -16.52 5.25 28.35
CA GLY A 411 -16.77 4.53 29.62
C GLY A 411 -17.67 3.30 29.47
N GLU A 412 -18.15 3.01 28.27
CA GLU A 412 -18.97 1.83 27.92
C GLU A 412 -18.21 0.89 26.97
N SER A 413 -18.66 -0.35 26.88
CA SER A 413 -18.08 -1.43 26.04
C SER A 413 -18.16 -1.21 24.52
N ILE A 414 -18.61 -0.04 24.08
CA ILE A 414 -18.70 0.35 22.67
C ILE A 414 -17.30 0.70 22.17
N GLY A 415 -16.66 -0.22 21.46
CA GLY A 415 -15.34 0.00 20.86
C GLY A 415 -14.17 -0.66 21.57
N SER A 416 -14.44 -1.63 22.47
CA SER A 416 -13.44 -2.53 23.04
C SER A 416 -13.46 -3.92 22.43
N GLU A 417 -12.30 -4.54 22.25
CA GLU A 417 -12.14 -5.94 21.83
C GLU A 417 -11.06 -6.64 22.67
N THR A 418 -11.34 -7.86 23.11
CA THR A 418 -10.39 -8.68 23.88
C THR A 418 -9.67 -9.68 22.98
N ILE A 419 -8.37 -9.48 22.81
CA ILE A 419 -7.46 -10.42 22.16
C ILE A 419 -7.16 -11.55 23.15
N VAL A 420 -7.85 -12.68 22.99
CA VAL A 420 -7.60 -13.91 23.76
C VAL A 420 -6.35 -14.63 23.22
N LEU A 421 -5.50 -15.15 24.13
CA LEU A 421 -4.35 -16.00 23.77
C LEU A 421 -4.65 -17.47 24.02
N GLU A 422 -4.82 -18.25 22.96
CA GLU A 422 -5.19 -19.65 23.03
C GLU A 422 -3.98 -20.57 22.81
N PRO A 423 -3.76 -21.61 23.64
CA PRO A 423 -2.74 -22.62 23.38
C PRO A 423 -2.95 -23.30 22.02
N LEU A 424 -1.85 -23.64 21.34
CA LEU A 424 -1.91 -24.61 20.23
C LEU A 424 -2.16 -26.01 20.80
N VAL A 425 -3.20 -26.70 20.29
CA VAL A 425 -3.66 -28.00 20.82
C VAL A 425 -3.62 -29.10 19.76
N PRO A 426 -3.45 -30.38 20.14
CA PRO A 426 -3.39 -31.48 19.17
C PRO A 426 -4.71 -31.64 18.41
N GLY A 427 -4.61 -32.02 17.13
CA GLY A 427 -5.77 -32.22 16.25
C GLY A 427 -6.26 -30.96 15.51
N MET A 428 -5.60 -29.80 15.63
CA MET A 428 -5.88 -28.69 14.71
C MET A 428 -5.51 -29.09 13.26
N PRO A 429 -6.35 -28.81 12.25
CA PRO A 429 -6.21 -29.38 10.91
C PRO A 429 -5.00 -28.86 10.12
N VAL A 430 -4.42 -27.73 10.53
CA VAL A 430 -3.15 -27.16 10.02
C VAL A 430 -2.51 -26.38 11.18
N TYR A 431 -1.18 -26.37 11.29
CA TYR A 431 -0.46 -25.52 12.25
C TYR A 431 0.29 -24.39 11.53
N PRO A 432 0.54 -23.24 12.18
CA PRO A 432 1.46 -22.23 11.69
C PRO A 432 2.82 -22.83 11.36
N VAL A 433 3.46 -22.34 10.29
CA VAL A 433 4.84 -22.73 9.96
C VAL A 433 5.78 -22.03 10.93
N GLU A 434 6.63 -22.79 11.63
CA GLU A 434 7.78 -22.28 12.38
C GLU A 434 9.08 -22.40 11.58
N PHE A 435 10.08 -21.62 11.98
CA PHE A 435 11.41 -21.60 11.38
C PHE A 435 12.49 -21.96 12.42
N ASP A 436 13.38 -22.88 12.06
CA ASP A 436 14.51 -23.30 12.90
C ASP A 436 15.77 -22.50 12.54
N ALA A 437 15.97 -21.38 13.23
CA ALA A 437 17.12 -20.50 12.99
C ALA A 437 18.49 -21.11 13.32
N SER A 438 18.55 -22.23 14.06
CA SER A 438 19.81 -22.93 14.32
C SER A 438 20.32 -23.69 13.09
N SER A 439 19.45 -23.95 12.11
CA SER A 439 19.76 -24.71 10.90
C SER A 439 20.29 -23.87 9.73
N LEU A 440 20.23 -22.53 9.82
CA LEU A 440 20.64 -21.62 8.75
C LEU A 440 22.18 -21.55 8.63
N GLN A 441 22.73 -21.97 7.50
CA GLN A 441 24.15 -21.83 7.18
C GLN A 441 24.33 -20.69 6.19
N THR A 442 24.75 -19.52 6.67
CA THR A 442 24.90 -18.32 5.82
C THR A 442 26.05 -18.49 4.83
N ASP A 443 25.72 -18.62 3.55
CA ASP A 443 26.67 -18.62 2.43
C ASP A 443 27.21 -17.19 2.16
N PHE A 444 26.32 -16.19 2.23
CA PHE A 444 26.69 -14.78 2.10
C PHE A 444 25.72 -13.83 2.82
N GLU A 445 26.22 -12.63 3.15
CA GLU A 445 25.48 -11.58 3.83
C GLU A 445 25.81 -10.19 3.25
N PHE A 446 24.88 -9.25 3.41
CA PHE A 446 25.04 -7.84 3.03
C PHE A 446 24.07 -6.92 3.79
N GLU A 447 24.29 -5.61 3.70
CA GLU A 447 23.41 -4.57 4.23
C GLU A 447 22.93 -3.64 3.12
N VAL A 448 21.72 -3.09 3.27
CA VAL A 448 21.15 -2.08 2.37
C VAL A 448 20.54 -0.96 3.21
N ASP A 449 20.88 0.30 2.92
CA ASP A 449 20.23 1.45 3.56
C ASP A 449 18.74 1.54 3.15
N VAL A 450 17.86 2.00 4.04
CA VAL A 450 16.40 2.04 3.78
C VAL A 450 16.04 2.83 2.51
N LYS A 451 16.76 3.92 2.25
CA LYS A 451 16.60 4.71 1.02
C LYS A 451 16.88 3.86 -0.23
N ASP A 452 17.95 3.09 -0.21
CA ASP A 452 18.38 2.26 -1.33
C ASP A 452 17.42 1.08 -1.54
N LEU A 453 16.93 0.46 -0.46
CA LEU A 453 15.86 -0.54 -0.49
C LEU A 453 14.56 0.01 -1.10
N THR A 454 14.24 1.27 -0.82
CA THR A 454 13.06 1.97 -1.37
C THR A 454 13.25 2.29 -2.86
N GLU A 455 14.40 2.84 -3.23
CA GLU A 455 14.77 3.07 -4.63
C GLU A 455 14.81 1.77 -5.46
N TRP A 456 15.20 0.65 -4.85
CA TRP A 456 15.24 -0.68 -5.47
C TRP A 456 13.85 -1.19 -5.82
N CYS A 457 12.88 -1.02 -4.92
CA CYS A 457 11.52 -1.52 -5.10
C CYS A 457 10.66 -0.61 -5.99
N ASN A 458 10.92 0.71 -5.99
CA ASN A 458 10.23 1.66 -6.87
C ASN A 458 10.67 1.55 -8.35
N LYS A 459 11.82 0.92 -8.65
CA LYS A 459 12.30 0.67 -10.01
C LYS A 459 11.66 -0.60 -10.62
N ALA A 460 10.37 -0.50 -10.94
CA ALA A 460 9.61 -1.57 -11.59
C ALA A 460 10.33 -2.15 -12.83
N ALA A 461 10.76 -3.42 -12.73
CA ALA A 461 11.32 -4.24 -13.82
C ALA A 461 12.46 -3.62 -14.66
N SER A 462 13.26 -2.68 -14.13
CA SER A 462 14.42 -2.15 -14.85
C SER A 462 15.58 -3.16 -14.88
N LYS A 463 16.09 -3.50 -16.07
CA LYS A 463 17.25 -4.41 -16.27
C LYS A 463 18.58 -3.67 -15.97
N LEU A 464 19.42 -4.17 -15.05
CA LEU A 464 20.60 -3.47 -14.46
C LEU A 464 21.99 -4.08 -14.80
N ARG A 465 22.96 -3.29 -15.31
CA ARG A 465 24.36 -3.69 -15.70
C ARG A 465 25.45 -3.19 -14.77
N ASP A 466 26.58 -3.89 -14.87
CA ASP A 466 27.97 -3.45 -14.71
C ASP A 466 28.26 -2.57 -13.48
N THR A 467 28.63 -3.25 -12.39
CA THR A 467 30.08 -3.32 -12.08
C THR A 467 30.44 -4.73 -11.62
N GLU A 468 31.73 -5.00 -11.47
CA GLU A 468 32.21 -6.24 -10.86
C GLU A 468 31.79 -6.30 -9.39
N SER A 469 31.24 -7.44 -8.96
CA SER A 469 30.60 -7.66 -7.65
C SER A 469 29.27 -6.91 -7.48
N LEU A 470 28.15 -7.60 -7.69
CA LEU A 470 26.81 -7.10 -7.38
C LEU A 470 25.81 -8.21 -7.05
N VAL A 471 24.93 -7.91 -6.10
CA VAL A 471 23.68 -8.63 -5.86
C VAL A 471 22.61 -8.06 -6.80
N THR A 472 21.95 -8.93 -7.55
CA THR A 472 20.95 -8.55 -8.57
C THR A 472 19.59 -9.14 -8.21
N LEU A 473 18.58 -8.31 -7.95
CA LEU A 473 17.20 -8.77 -7.77
C LEU A 473 16.42 -8.66 -9.08
N VAL A 474 15.74 -9.73 -9.46
CA VAL A 474 14.76 -9.78 -10.55
C VAL A 474 13.40 -10.12 -9.95
N ALA A 475 12.46 -9.19 -10.05
CA ALA A 475 11.07 -9.39 -9.65
C ALA A 475 10.20 -9.71 -10.88
N ASP A 476 9.45 -10.81 -10.83
CA ASP A 476 8.58 -11.31 -11.92
C ASP A 476 7.15 -11.58 -11.39
N GLY A 477 6.50 -10.52 -10.89
CA GLY A 477 5.09 -10.45 -10.45
C GLY A 477 4.65 -11.35 -9.28
N SER A 478 5.39 -12.42 -9.01
CA SER A 478 5.10 -13.49 -8.05
C SER A 478 6.37 -14.14 -7.49
N ARG A 479 7.55 -13.66 -7.92
CA ARG A 479 8.87 -14.21 -7.59
C ARG A 479 9.88 -13.10 -7.43
N ALA A 480 10.83 -13.34 -6.55
CA ALA A 480 12.06 -12.59 -6.40
C ALA A 480 13.23 -13.54 -6.67
N SER A 481 14.16 -13.16 -7.54
CA SER A 481 15.39 -13.92 -7.78
C SER A 481 16.58 -13.04 -7.45
N LEU A 482 17.38 -13.42 -6.46
CA LEU A 482 18.52 -12.68 -5.97
C LEU A 482 19.80 -13.40 -6.39
N GLY A 483 20.52 -12.84 -7.38
CA GLY A 483 21.76 -13.40 -7.89
C GLY A 483 23.00 -12.68 -7.37
N ALA A 484 23.95 -13.42 -6.81
CA ALA A 484 25.29 -12.94 -6.51
C ALA A 484 26.23 -13.25 -7.69
N GLY A 485 26.98 -12.26 -8.19
CA GLY A 485 28.04 -12.46 -9.19
C GLY A 485 27.81 -11.79 -10.56
N LYS A 486 28.65 -12.11 -11.54
CA LYS A 486 28.63 -11.45 -12.87
C LYS A 486 27.47 -11.95 -13.74
N HIS A 487 26.45 -11.12 -13.92
CA HIS A 487 25.34 -11.36 -14.87
C HIS A 487 25.67 -10.80 -16.28
N PRO A 488 25.56 -11.57 -17.38
CA PRO A 488 26.16 -11.21 -18.67
C PRO A 488 25.44 -10.14 -19.52
N GLN A 489 24.26 -9.63 -19.12
CA GLN A 489 23.48 -8.64 -19.90
C GLN A 489 22.70 -7.65 -19.01
N ALA A 490 22.63 -6.36 -19.43
CA ALA A 490 21.67 -5.30 -19.01
C ALA A 490 22.11 -3.85 -19.44
N GLY A 491 21.82 -2.77 -18.66
CA GLY A 491 22.19 -1.35 -18.90
C GLY A 491 22.46 -0.48 -17.62
N LYS A 492 23.08 0.70 -17.76
CA LYS A 492 23.76 1.47 -16.69
C LYS A 492 22.89 1.92 -15.50
N ASN A 493 23.26 1.50 -14.28
CA ASN A 493 23.21 2.20 -12.97
C ASN A 493 23.12 1.19 -11.81
N PRO A 494 24.25 0.55 -11.41
CA PRO A 494 24.25 -0.41 -10.31
C PRO A 494 24.19 0.26 -8.92
N LEU A 495 23.54 -0.39 -7.97
CA LEU A 495 23.53 0.00 -6.56
C LEU A 495 24.69 -0.73 -5.85
N LYS A 496 25.69 0.00 -5.36
CA LYS A 496 26.94 -0.61 -4.85
C LYS A 496 26.72 -1.19 -3.45
N ILE A 497 26.68 -2.52 -3.36
CA ILE A 497 26.57 -3.27 -2.10
C ILE A 497 27.91 -3.94 -1.79
N THR A 498 28.44 -3.73 -0.58
CA THR A 498 29.62 -4.43 -0.09
C THR A 498 29.21 -5.80 0.46
N LEU A 499 29.75 -6.87 -0.12
CA LEU A 499 29.52 -8.25 0.33
C LEU A 499 30.59 -8.68 1.34
N THR A 500 30.18 -9.37 2.41
CA THR A 500 31.08 -10.08 3.32
C THR A 500 30.83 -11.59 3.22
N GLY A 501 31.87 -12.37 2.92
CA GLY A 501 31.80 -13.83 2.80
C GLY A 501 32.29 -14.39 1.47
N ARG A 502 32.21 -15.72 1.31
CA ARG A 502 32.54 -16.43 0.06
C ARG A 502 31.30 -16.54 -0.84
N ALA A 503 30.89 -15.43 -1.43
CA ALA A 503 29.77 -15.45 -2.38
C ALA A 503 30.10 -16.36 -3.59
N THR A 504 29.43 -17.50 -3.69
CA THR A 504 29.34 -18.31 -4.91
C THR A 504 28.54 -17.56 -5.97
N ALA A 505 28.90 -17.74 -7.24
CA ALA A 505 28.16 -17.13 -8.34
C ALA A 505 26.85 -17.93 -8.58
N GLY A 506 25.78 -17.58 -7.89
CA GLY A 506 24.51 -18.29 -7.87
C GLY A 506 23.30 -17.35 -7.96
N ILE A 507 22.23 -17.80 -8.62
CA ILE A 507 20.91 -17.14 -8.60
C ILE A 507 20.03 -17.88 -7.60
N VAL A 508 19.74 -17.22 -6.48
CA VAL A 508 18.84 -17.72 -5.44
C VAL A 508 17.42 -17.29 -5.78
N HIS A 509 16.57 -18.25 -6.14
CA HIS A 509 15.15 -17.98 -6.34
C HIS A 509 14.43 -18.03 -4.99
N LEU A 510 13.68 -16.99 -4.65
CA LEU A 510 12.92 -16.88 -3.41
C LEU A 510 11.43 -17.11 -3.69
N ARG A 511 10.74 -17.76 -2.75
CA ARG A 511 9.28 -17.78 -2.74
C ARG A 511 8.75 -16.36 -2.50
N ALA A 512 7.54 -16.07 -3.00
CA ALA A 512 6.94 -14.75 -3.03
C ALA A 512 7.05 -13.98 -1.69
N ILE A 513 8.02 -13.06 -1.62
CA ILE A 513 8.02 -11.92 -0.71
C ILE A 513 7.53 -10.74 -1.54
N ASP A 514 6.59 -9.98 -1.01
CA ASP A 514 6.33 -8.65 -1.56
C ASP A 514 7.44 -7.70 -1.08
N PHE A 515 8.51 -7.61 -1.86
CA PHE A 515 9.61 -6.67 -1.61
C PHE A 515 9.13 -5.20 -1.62
N GLY A 516 8.07 -4.89 -2.37
CA GLY A 516 7.43 -3.57 -2.35
C GLY A 516 6.74 -3.28 -1.02
N ALA A 517 6.04 -4.26 -0.45
CA ALA A 517 5.48 -4.16 0.90
C ALA A 517 6.60 -4.10 1.96
N LEU A 518 7.66 -4.91 1.84
CA LEU A 518 8.85 -4.81 2.71
C LEU A 518 9.44 -3.40 2.71
N ALA A 519 9.72 -2.84 1.54
CA ALA A 519 10.31 -1.50 1.42
C ALA A 519 9.38 -0.42 1.98
N LYS A 520 8.10 -0.38 1.56
CA LYS A 520 7.12 0.61 2.06
C LYS A 520 6.91 0.52 3.57
N THR A 521 6.90 -0.70 4.11
CA THR A 521 6.74 -0.90 5.54
C THR A 521 7.97 -0.39 6.30
N VAL A 522 9.19 -0.76 5.87
CA VAL A 522 10.43 -0.32 6.51
C VAL A 522 10.67 1.18 6.35
N GLU A 523 10.36 1.78 5.18
CA GLU A 523 10.38 3.23 4.95
C GLU A 523 9.47 3.97 5.92
N GLY A 524 8.30 3.39 6.22
CA GLY A 524 7.35 3.91 7.18
C GLY A 524 7.66 3.62 8.65
N LEU A 525 8.88 3.19 9.00
CA LEU A 525 9.29 2.87 10.38
C LEU A 525 10.56 3.64 10.77
N THR A 526 10.63 4.04 12.03
CA THR A 526 11.85 4.65 12.59
C THR A 526 12.78 3.56 13.06
N LEU A 527 13.75 3.19 12.22
CA LEU A 527 14.74 2.18 12.57
C LEU A 527 15.72 2.67 13.65
N THR A 528 16.17 1.76 14.51
CA THR A 528 17.29 1.97 15.45
C THR A 528 18.62 1.53 14.83
N GLY A 529 19.70 2.18 15.24
CA GLY A 529 21.00 2.07 14.56
C GLY A 529 21.05 2.83 13.23
N ASN A 530 22.19 2.77 12.53
CA ASN A 530 22.30 3.35 11.18
C ASN A 530 21.27 2.65 10.28
N ALA A 531 20.36 3.42 9.65
CA ALA A 531 19.11 2.94 9.06
C ALA A 531 19.29 1.96 7.88
N LYS A 532 19.60 0.70 8.25
CA LYS A 532 19.99 -0.38 7.36
C LYS A 532 19.19 -1.63 7.63
N VAL A 533 18.94 -2.36 6.56
CA VAL A 533 18.35 -3.69 6.58
C VAL A 533 19.46 -4.70 6.27
N SER A 534 19.66 -5.67 7.15
CA SER A 534 20.65 -6.74 6.97
C SER A 534 20.02 -7.95 6.32
N PHE A 535 20.71 -8.53 5.34
CA PHE A 535 20.32 -9.70 4.59
C PHE A 535 21.35 -10.81 4.80
N LYS A 536 20.89 -12.02 5.14
CA LYS A 536 21.72 -13.24 5.20
C LYS A 536 21.06 -14.33 4.40
N ILE A 537 21.82 -15.05 3.58
CA ILE A 537 21.29 -16.05 2.65
C ILE A 537 22.00 -17.38 2.84
N ASP A 538 21.21 -18.44 2.95
CA ASP A 538 21.58 -19.84 2.78
C ASP A 538 20.92 -20.30 1.46
N GLU A 539 21.73 -20.64 0.44
CA GLU A 539 21.26 -21.00 -0.91
C GLU A 539 20.38 -22.27 -0.94
N ARG A 540 20.29 -23.00 0.17
CA ARG A 540 19.58 -24.29 0.30
C ARG A 540 18.52 -24.30 1.40
N ALA A 541 18.30 -23.18 2.07
CA ALA A 541 17.35 -23.07 3.18
C ALA A 541 16.47 -21.81 3.04
N ALA A 542 17.02 -20.63 3.37
CA ALA A 542 16.24 -19.40 3.49
C ALA A 542 17.10 -18.14 3.27
N MET A 543 16.42 -17.05 2.88
CA MET A 543 16.92 -15.71 3.13
C MET A 543 16.33 -15.18 4.45
N ARG A 544 17.20 -14.66 5.32
CA ARG A 544 16.81 -13.84 6.47
C ARG A 544 16.98 -12.37 6.15
N VAL A 545 15.95 -11.58 6.36
CA VAL A 545 15.98 -10.11 6.37
C VAL A 545 15.80 -9.65 7.81
N SER A 546 16.66 -8.78 8.33
CA SER A 546 16.58 -8.30 9.71
C SER A 546 16.74 -6.79 9.82
N PHE A 547 15.89 -6.17 10.64
CA PHE A 547 15.88 -4.73 10.96
C PHE A 547 15.35 -4.54 12.39
N GLU A 548 15.60 -3.37 12.97
CA GLU A 548 15.26 -3.07 14.36
C GLU A 548 14.57 -1.70 14.46
N THR A 549 13.58 -1.60 15.34
CA THR A 549 12.91 -0.35 15.72
C THR A 549 13.05 -0.14 17.24
N SER A 550 12.61 1.01 17.74
CA SER A 550 12.50 1.22 19.20
C SER A 550 11.50 0.30 19.90
N LEU A 551 10.62 -0.40 19.17
CA LEU A 551 9.57 -1.26 19.71
C LEU A 551 9.90 -2.75 19.60
N ALA A 552 10.62 -3.18 18.56
CA ALA A 552 11.01 -4.59 18.39
C ALA A 552 12.20 -4.79 17.42
N THR A 553 12.90 -5.91 17.60
CA THR A 553 13.78 -6.49 16.55
C THR A 553 12.98 -7.44 15.68
N TYR A 554 13.09 -7.31 14.36
CA TYR A 554 12.38 -8.14 13.38
C TYR A 554 13.33 -9.00 12.56
N GLU A 555 12.95 -10.25 12.32
CA GLU A 555 13.59 -11.18 11.39
C GLU A 555 12.53 -11.82 10.49
N LEU A 556 12.54 -11.52 9.19
CA LEU A 556 11.74 -12.18 8.17
C LEU A 556 12.54 -13.31 7.53
N TYR A 557 12.01 -14.52 7.56
CA TYR A 557 12.59 -15.70 6.93
C TYR A 557 11.76 -16.11 5.72
N ALA A 558 12.39 -16.07 4.54
CA ALA A 558 11.77 -16.41 3.28
C ALA A 558 12.38 -17.69 2.68
N PRO A 559 11.59 -18.72 2.35
CA PRO A 559 12.11 -19.95 1.78
C PRO A 559 12.78 -19.74 0.41
N VAL A 560 13.96 -20.34 0.24
CA VAL A 560 14.59 -20.49 -1.07
C VAL A 560 13.87 -21.58 -1.85
N LEU A 561 13.71 -21.40 -3.17
CA LEU A 561 13.13 -22.37 -4.09
C LEU A 561 14.21 -23.30 -4.65
N GLN A 562 13.86 -24.57 -4.83
CA GLN A 562 14.71 -25.55 -5.49
C GLN A 562 14.99 -25.12 -6.96
N PRO A 563 16.23 -25.29 -7.47
CA PRO A 563 16.57 -24.96 -8.84
C PRO A 563 15.61 -25.59 -9.87
N GLY A 564 15.09 -24.77 -10.78
CA GLY A 564 14.15 -25.21 -11.83
C GLY A 564 12.76 -25.62 -11.33
N SER A 565 12.40 -25.31 -10.08
CA SER A 565 11.17 -25.76 -9.42
C SER A 565 10.48 -24.62 -8.66
N PHE A 566 9.18 -24.76 -8.41
CA PHE A 566 8.41 -23.86 -7.53
C PHE A 566 8.26 -24.40 -6.10
N LYS A 567 8.93 -25.52 -5.80
CA LYS A 567 8.96 -26.10 -4.45
C LYS A 567 10.02 -25.38 -3.59
N PRO A 568 9.67 -24.88 -2.39
CA PRO A 568 10.64 -24.36 -1.45
C PRO A 568 11.52 -25.49 -0.89
N TYR A 569 12.73 -25.15 -0.47
CA TYR A 569 13.47 -25.94 0.51
C TYR A 569 12.76 -25.87 1.86
N THR A 570 12.57 -27.03 2.49
CA THR A 570 11.86 -27.16 3.77
C THR A 570 12.77 -27.57 4.93
N GLN A 571 14.09 -27.54 4.73
CA GLN A 571 15.09 -28.00 5.70
C GLN A 571 14.99 -27.27 7.07
N CYS A 572 14.61 -26.00 7.02
CA CYS A 572 14.54 -25.07 8.15
C CYS A 572 13.09 -24.65 8.49
N PHE A 573 12.09 -25.11 7.73
CA PHE A 573 10.68 -24.74 7.94
C PHE A 573 9.83 -25.98 8.21
N ARG A 574 9.08 -25.97 9.31
CA ARG A 574 8.24 -27.10 9.73
C ARG A 574 6.94 -26.61 10.36
N PRO A 575 5.89 -27.44 10.46
CA PRO A 575 4.73 -27.13 11.29
C PRO A 575 5.18 -26.88 12.74
N MET A 576 4.64 -25.86 13.39
CA MET A 576 4.93 -25.56 14.79
C MET A 576 4.61 -26.75 15.69
N ALA A 577 5.51 -27.06 16.62
CA ALA A 577 5.28 -28.10 17.61
C ALA A 577 4.11 -27.75 18.53
N VAL A 578 3.32 -28.77 18.87
CA VAL A 578 2.18 -28.65 19.77
C VAL A 578 2.62 -29.04 21.18
N ALA A 579 2.05 -28.40 22.20
CA ALA A 579 2.31 -28.67 23.61
C ALA A 579 1.62 -29.97 24.09
#